data_AF-A0A973NVL0-F1
#
_entry.id   AF-A0A973NVL0-F1
#
_cell.length_a   1.000
_cell.length_b   1.000
_cell.length_c   1.000
_cell.angle_alpha   90.00
_cell.angle_beta   90.00
_cell.angle_gamma   90.00
#
_symmetry.space_group_name_H-M   'P 1'
#
loop_
_entity.id
_entity.type
_entity.pdbx_description
1 polymer ?
#
loop_
_entity_poly.entity_id
_entity_poly.type
_entity_poly.pdbx_seq_one_letter_code
_entity_poly.pdbx_strand_id
1 'polypeptide(L)'
;MTARIRILFSFVAALLLAAAVPALTAPGASAAAEAVAHPMFVPGHAAAGFIQPDATPAGYGPANLQSAYKLPSSTGGTGQTVAIVDAYNDPTAEADLGVYRAQYGLPPCTTANGCFRKVNQNGGTSYPATNAGWATEISLDLDMVSAICPKCHILLVEATTASYANLGAAVNEAAALHANAISNSYGGGDVSDASAPYYNHPGIAITASSGDSGYGVQFPASSHYVTAVGGTHLTTAANSRGWSETVWSGAGSGCSTLNTALTGQASFNTGCAKRAEADVSAVADPATGVAVYDSTPYNGRSGWQVYGGTSVSSPIIASVFALAGNAASINNNYPYAHSTSFFDVTSGSNGSCSPSQLCHARVGWDGPTGLGTPNGVGGF
;
A
#
# COMPACT_ATOMS: atom_id res chain seq x y z
N MET A 1 19.84 -88.83 -12.95
CA MET A 1 19.87 -87.49 -12.30
C MET A 1 18.43 -87.05 -12.10
N THR A 2 17.87 -86.69 -10.95
CA THR A 2 18.21 -86.78 -9.53
C THR A 2 16.86 -86.64 -8.80
N ALA A 3 16.80 -87.09 -7.55
CA ALA A 3 15.60 -87.35 -6.76
C ALA A 3 14.73 -86.13 -6.38
N ARG A 4 13.46 -86.41 -6.08
CA ARG A 4 12.54 -85.57 -5.29
C ARG A 4 13.00 -85.53 -3.82
N ILE A 5 13.09 -84.35 -3.21
CA ILE A 5 12.94 -84.15 -1.74
C ILE A 5 12.14 -82.86 -1.47
N ARG A 6 11.35 -82.93 -0.41
CA ARG A 6 10.27 -82.06 0.03
C ARG A 6 10.72 -81.24 1.25
N ILE A 7 10.15 -80.04 1.40
CA ILE A 7 9.90 -79.28 2.65
C ILE A 7 11.10 -78.49 3.22
N LEU A 8 10.98 -77.15 3.29
CA LEU A 8 10.72 -76.42 4.55
C LEU A 8 10.36 -74.96 4.24
N PHE A 9 9.16 -74.55 4.65
CA PHE A 9 8.80 -73.15 4.84
C PHE A 9 9.65 -72.57 5.97
N SER A 10 10.33 -71.46 5.72
CA SER A 10 10.79 -70.56 6.77
C SER A 10 10.33 -69.15 6.43
N PHE A 11 9.32 -68.71 7.19
CA PHE A 11 8.91 -67.33 7.30
C PHE A 11 10.07 -66.50 7.85
N VAL A 12 10.58 -65.57 7.05
CA VAL A 12 11.25 -64.38 7.59
C VAL A 12 10.36 -63.21 7.22
N ALA A 13 9.45 -62.89 8.13
CA ALA A 13 8.74 -61.62 8.12
C ALA A 13 9.78 -60.51 8.34
N ALA A 14 10.12 -59.79 7.29
CA ALA A 14 10.83 -58.54 7.42
C ALA A 14 9.91 -57.55 8.15
N LEU A 15 10.15 -57.39 9.45
CA LEU A 15 9.51 -56.39 10.28
C LEU A 15 10.01 -55.01 9.81
N LEU A 16 9.36 -54.45 8.79
CA LEU A 16 9.44 -53.03 8.50
C LEU A 16 8.75 -52.31 9.65
N LEU A 17 9.55 -51.85 10.63
CA LEU A 17 9.14 -50.76 11.50
C LEU A 17 8.90 -49.55 10.61
N ALA A 18 7.67 -49.41 10.12
CA ALA A 18 7.15 -48.11 9.76
C ALA A 18 7.10 -47.31 11.08
N ALA A 19 8.13 -46.50 11.31
CA ALA A 19 8.01 -45.41 12.26
C ALA A 19 6.86 -44.56 11.76
N ALA A 20 5.69 -44.70 12.39
CA ALA A 20 4.60 -43.77 12.25
C ALA A 20 5.14 -42.42 12.72
N VAL A 21 5.60 -41.62 11.76
CA VAL A 21 5.78 -40.19 11.97
C VAL A 21 4.39 -39.72 12.38
N PRO A 22 4.20 -39.18 13.58
CA PRO A 22 2.92 -38.57 13.91
C PRO A 22 2.67 -37.54 12.83
N ALA A 23 1.56 -37.66 12.10
CA ALA A 23 1.05 -36.55 11.34
C ALA A 23 0.98 -35.39 12.34
N LEU A 24 1.83 -34.39 12.18
CA LEU A 24 1.60 -33.09 12.80
C LEU A 24 0.27 -32.64 12.20
N THR A 25 -0.81 -32.92 12.91
CA THR A 25 -2.03 -32.15 12.81
C THR A 25 -1.58 -30.70 12.92
N ALA A 26 -1.69 -29.96 11.82
CA ALA A 26 -1.47 -28.53 11.81
C ALA A 26 -2.24 -27.96 13.01
N PRO A 27 -1.59 -27.30 13.97
CA PRO A 27 -2.34 -26.58 14.97
C PRO A 27 -3.17 -25.56 14.18
N GLY A 28 -4.49 -25.59 14.37
CA GLY A 28 -5.34 -24.48 14.00
C GLY A 28 -4.79 -23.24 14.68
N ALA A 29 -4.03 -22.45 13.94
CA ALA A 29 -3.44 -21.21 14.42
C ALA A 29 -4.13 -20.06 13.68
N SER A 30 -5.29 -19.67 14.21
CA SER A 30 -5.63 -18.25 14.29
C SER A 30 -4.67 -17.62 15.32
N ALA A 31 -3.39 -17.53 14.97
CA ALA A 31 -2.47 -16.62 15.62
C ALA A 31 -2.57 -15.32 14.82
N ALA A 32 -3.03 -14.26 15.47
CA ALA A 32 -3.18 -12.94 14.86
C ALA A 32 -1.85 -12.52 14.23
N ALA A 33 -1.74 -12.59 12.90
CA ALA A 33 -0.68 -11.90 12.19
C ALA A 33 -0.93 -10.40 12.39
N GLU A 34 0.06 -9.71 12.94
CA GLU A 34 0.07 -8.25 13.03
C GLU A 34 0.67 -7.69 11.75
N ALA A 35 -0.01 -6.71 11.17
CA ALA A 35 0.53 -5.89 10.11
C ALA A 35 1.49 -4.85 10.70
N VAL A 36 2.36 -4.33 9.85
CA VAL A 36 3.31 -3.27 10.19
C VAL A 36 3.07 -2.13 9.19
N ALA A 37 3.01 -0.90 9.70
CA ALA A 37 3.11 0.29 8.87
C ALA A 37 4.57 0.46 8.41
N HIS A 38 4.78 0.90 7.17
CA HIS A 38 6.12 1.07 6.62
C HIS A 38 6.46 2.55 6.31
N PRO A 39 6.43 3.49 7.27
CA PRO A 39 6.98 4.82 7.02
C PRO A 39 8.50 4.73 6.94
N MET A 40 9.05 4.77 5.72
CA MET A 40 10.50 4.77 5.51
C MET A 40 11.04 6.19 5.62
N PHE A 41 11.78 6.44 6.69
CA PHE A 41 12.38 7.73 7.01
C PHE A 41 13.87 7.80 6.64
N VAL A 42 14.35 8.95 6.14
CA VAL A 42 15.80 9.23 6.00
C VAL A 42 16.30 10.21 7.06
N PRO A 43 17.14 9.78 8.01
CA PRO A 43 17.86 10.70 8.87
C PRO A 43 18.85 11.56 8.06
N GLY A 44 18.66 12.88 8.01
CA GLY A 44 19.70 13.81 7.54
C GLY A 44 19.32 14.88 6.51
N HIS A 45 18.08 14.89 5.99
CA HIS A 45 17.59 15.98 5.13
C HIS A 45 17.00 17.15 5.93
N ALA A 46 17.56 17.44 7.11
CA ALA A 46 17.40 18.77 7.68
C ALA A 46 18.39 19.66 6.92
N ALA A 47 17.90 20.52 6.04
CA ALA A 47 18.73 21.58 5.51
C ALA A 47 19.25 22.40 6.69
N ALA A 48 20.54 22.25 7.02
CA ALA A 48 21.22 23.14 7.94
C ALA A 48 21.28 24.51 7.26
N GLY A 49 20.26 25.34 7.49
CA GLY A 49 20.08 26.62 6.83
C GLY A 49 19.24 27.55 7.69
N PHE A 50 19.71 28.78 7.82
CA PHE A 50 19.13 29.88 8.58
C PHE A 50 17.61 29.99 8.43
N ILE A 51 16.93 30.41 9.51
CA ILE A 51 15.49 30.71 9.52
C ILE A 51 15.18 31.68 8.37
N GLN A 52 14.53 31.17 7.34
CA GLN A 52 13.84 31.96 6.33
C GLN A 52 12.35 31.82 6.63
N PRO A 53 11.61 32.91 6.87
CA PRO A 53 10.16 32.88 6.69
C PRO A 53 9.89 32.37 5.27
N ASP A 54 8.92 31.47 5.11
CA ASP A 54 8.47 30.91 3.82
C ASP A 54 9.41 29.91 3.12
N ALA A 55 10.39 29.31 3.81
CA ALA A 55 11.10 28.15 3.25
C ALA A 55 10.14 26.96 3.09
N THR A 56 9.98 26.46 1.87
CA THR A 56 9.28 25.19 1.62
C THR A 56 9.97 24.07 2.38
N PRO A 57 9.23 23.19 3.08
CA PRO A 57 9.80 21.99 3.67
C PRO A 57 10.59 21.17 2.65
N ALA A 58 11.59 20.42 3.11
CA ALA A 58 12.27 19.45 2.25
C ALA A 58 11.28 18.35 1.80
N GLY A 59 11.55 17.75 0.63
CA GLY A 59 10.70 16.72 0.03
C GLY A 59 9.67 17.29 -0.95
N TYR A 60 8.99 16.40 -1.67
CA TYR A 60 7.94 16.76 -2.60
C TYR A 60 6.67 17.19 -1.88
N GLY A 61 6.12 18.33 -2.30
CA GLY A 61 4.80 18.83 -1.88
C GLY A 61 3.73 18.65 -2.97
N PRO A 62 2.51 19.18 -2.74
CA PRO A 62 1.36 18.98 -3.62
C PRO A 62 1.63 19.34 -5.08
N ALA A 63 2.21 20.52 -5.34
CA ALA A 63 2.48 20.96 -6.71
C ALA A 63 3.45 20.03 -7.48
N ASN A 64 4.42 19.43 -6.79
CA ASN A 64 5.33 18.47 -7.39
C ASN A 64 4.59 17.20 -7.80
N LEU A 65 3.84 16.60 -6.87
CA LEU A 65 3.13 15.34 -7.08
C LEU A 65 2.02 15.47 -8.14
N GLN A 66 1.23 16.55 -8.08
CA GLN A 66 0.18 16.82 -9.05
C GLN A 66 0.75 17.02 -10.46
N SER A 67 1.88 17.72 -10.59
CA SER A 67 2.58 17.91 -11.86
C SER A 67 3.16 16.59 -12.39
N ALA A 68 3.85 15.83 -11.53
CA ALA A 68 4.48 14.56 -11.88
C ALA A 68 3.47 13.56 -12.48
N TYR A 69 2.26 13.52 -11.92
CA TYR A 69 1.22 12.57 -12.29
C TYR A 69 0.10 13.15 -13.16
N LYS A 70 0.26 14.41 -13.63
CA LYS A 70 -0.73 15.13 -14.46
C LYS A 70 -2.15 15.12 -13.88
N LEU A 71 -2.27 15.35 -12.58
CA LEU A 71 -3.51 15.17 -11.86
C LEU A 71 -4.43 16.40 -11.97
N PRO A 72 -5.74 16.20 -12.15
CA PRO A 72 -6.73 17.29 -12.21
C PRO A 72 -7.12 17.79 -10.80
N SER A 73 -6.18 17.88 -9.86
CA SER A 73 -6.43 18.13 -8.44
C SER A 73 -7.10 19.47 -8.14
N SER A 74 -6.95 20.46 -9.03
CA SER A 74 -7.61 21.76 -8.92
C SER A 74 -9.10 21.73 -9.29
N THR A 75 -9.55 20.69 -10.00
CA THR A 75 -10.92 20.58 -10.52
C THR A 75 -11.67 19.34 -10.02
N GLY A 76 -10.98 18.22 -9.80
CA GLY A 76 -11.57 16.93 -9.38
C GLY A 76 -11.74 16.78 -7.87
N GLY A 77 -12.34 15.66 -7.45
CA GLY A 77 -12.43 15.23 -6.05
C GLY A 77 -13.56 15.81 -5.21
N THR A 78 -14.30 16.81 -5.70
CA THR A 78 -15.46 17.36 -4.97
C THR A 78 -16.53 16.27 -4.75
N GLY A 79 -16.96 16.12 -3.50
CA GLY A 79 -17.97 15.14 -3.09
C GLY A 79 -17.44 13.71 -2.95
N GLN A 80 -16.11 13.53 -3.07
CA GLN A 80 -15.45 12.24 -2.88
C GLN A 80 -14.86 12.18 -1.46
N THR A 81 -14.91 11.00 -0.85
CA THR A 81 -14.31 10.71 0.45
C THR A 81 -13.19 9.70 0.26
N VAL A 82 -11.98 10.05 0.69
CA VAL A 82 -10.85 9.12 0.81
C VAL A 82 -10.72 8.75 2.27
N ALA A 83 -10.80 7.45 2.57
CA ALA A 83 -10.57 6.93 3.90
C ALA A 83 -9.12 6.46 4.06
N ILE A 84 -8.54 6.76 5.22
CA ILE A 84 -7.30 6.20 5.73
C ILE A 84 -7.65 5.21 6.84
N VAL A 85 -7.15 3.99 6.72
CA VAL A 85 -7.30 2.95 7.75
C VAL A 85 -5.94 2.63 8.33
N ASP A 86 -5.76 2.92 9.61
CA ASP A 86 -4.50 2.70 10.32
C ASP A 86 -4.75 2.20 11.74
N ALA A 87 -3.73 1.63 12.38
CA ALA A 87 -3.81 1.17 13.75
C ALA A 87 -3.43 2.25 14.76
N TYR A 88 -3.96 2.11 15.97
CA TYR A 88 -3.71 3.01 17.10
C TYR A 88 -4.21 4.44 16.84
N ASN A 89 -3.95 5.33 17.80
CA ASN A 89 -4.45 6.70 17.78
C ASN A 89 -3.33 7.70 17.45
N ASP A 90 -3.57 8.52 16.44
CA ASP A 90 -2.87 9.79 16.23
C ASP A 90 -3.63 10.92 16.96
N PRO A 91 -3.17 11.37 18.14
CA PRO A 91 -3.87 12.39 18.90
C PRO A 91 -3.81 13.79 18.26
N THR A 92 -2.92 14.04 17.30
CA THR A 92 -2.67 15.37 16.71
C THR A 92 -3.10 15.49 15.24
N ALA A 93 -3.58 14.40 14.62
CA ALA A 93 -4.04 14.30 13.22
C ALA A 93 -4.68 15.58 12.64
N GLU A 94 -5.77 16.11 13.22
CA GLU A 94 -6.46 17.29 12.67
C GLU A 94 -5.61 18.57 12.75
N ALA A 95 -4.84 18.73 13.83
CA ALA A 95 -3.98 19.90 14.00
C ALA A 95 -2.81 19.86 13.01
N ASP A 96 -2.20 18.70 12.84
CA ASP A 96 -1.07 18.48 11.95
C ASP A 96 -1.47 18.61 10.47
N LEU A 97 -2.61 18.02 10.10
CA LEU A 97 -3.26 18.23 8.80
C LEU A 97 -3.51 19.72 8.52
N GLY A 98 -3.90 20.48 9.55
CA GLY A 98 -4.09 21.92 9.47
C GLY A 98 -2.78 22.67 9.14
N VAL A 99 -1.66 22.29 9.74
CA VAL A 99 -0.34 22.88 9.46
C VAL A 99 0.10 22.55 8.04
N TYR A 100 -0.01 21.29 7.62
CA TYR A 100 0.35 20.88 6.27
C TYR A 100 -0.42 21.66 5.20
N ARG A 101 -1.75 21.70 5.34
CA ARG A 101 -2.62 22.37 4.38
C ARG A 101 -2.38 23.87 4.34
N ALA A 102 -2.14 24.51 5.48
CA ALA A 102 -1.79 25.93 5.53
C ALA A 102 -0.45 26.22 4.83
N GLN A 103 0.58 25.40 5.06
CA GLN A 103 1.90 25.55 4.44
C GLN A 103 1.84 25.52 2.91
N TYR A 104 0.96 24.70 2.34
CA TYR A 104 0.80 24.55 0.89
C TYR A 104 -0.38 25.34 0.30
N GLY A 105 -1.00 26.23 1.08
CA GLY A 105 -2.12 27.07 0.62
C GLY A 105 -3.37 26.27 0.21
N LEU A 106 -3.57 25.08 0.78
CA LEU A 106 -4.74 24.24 0.55
C LEU A 106 -5.91 24.70 1.45
N PRO A 107 -7.18 24.57 1.01
CA PRO A 107 -8.33 24.91 1.84
C PRO A 107 -8.31 24.15 3.17
N PRO A 108 -8.71 24.71 4.32
CA PRO A 108 -8.74 23.98 5.58
C PRO A 108 -9.60 22.70 5.48
N CYS A 109 -9.14 21.61 6.08
CA CYS A 109 -9.90 20.37 6.19
C CYS A 109 -10.04 20.02 7.67
N THR A 110 -11.22 20.29 8.25
CA THR A 110 -11.43 20.21 9.70
C THR A 110 -12.72 19.44 10.00
N THR A 111 -12.84 18.97 11.25
CA THR A 111 -14.09 18.41 11.76
C THR A 111 -15.19 19.47 11.71
N ALA A 112 -14.86 20.72 12.04
CA ALA A 112 -15.83 21.82 12.09
C ALA A 112 -16.43 22.19 10.72
N ASN A 113 -15.66 22.08 9.63
CA ASN A 113 -16.16 22.36 8.28
C ASN A 113 -16.65 21.09 7.55
N GLY A 114 -16.63 19.94 8.22
CA GLY A 114 -17.08 18.66 7.70
C GLY A 114 -16.14 18.00 6.68
N CYS A 115 -14.97 18.59 6.41
CA CYS A 115 -14.01 18.00 5.48
C CYS A 115 -13.26 16.82 6.09
N PHE A 116 -12.89 16.91 7.37
CA PHE A 116 -12.20 15.84 8.09
C PHE A 116 -13.16 15.15 9.04
N ARG A 117 -13.07 13.82 9.12
CA ARG A 117 -13.77 13.03 10.13
C ARG A 117 -12.83 11.97 10.67
N LYS A 118 -12.79 11.85 11.99
CA LYS A 118 -12.01 10.85 12.69
C LYS A 118 -12.91 9.94 13.53
N VAL A 119 -12.80 8.62 13.34
CA VAL A 119 -13.55 7.60 14.07
C VAL A 119 -12.63 6.44 14.47
N ASN A 120 -13.05 5.63 15.44
CA ASN A 120 -12.46 4.32 15.69
C ASN A 120 -13.05 3.27 14.72
N GLN A 121 -12.53 2.04 14.73
CA GLN A 121 -13.00 0.91 13.90
C GLN A 121 -14.48 0.50 14.07
N ASN A 122 -15.22 1.13 15.00
CA ASN A 122 -16.65 0.90 15.23
C ASN A 122 -17.49 2.17 14.98
N GLY A 123 -16.91 3.18 14.32
CA GLY A 123 -17.57 4.44 13.96
C GLY A 123 -17.70 5.45 15.11
N GLY A 124 -17.16 5.15 16.30
CA GLY A 124 -17.25 5.97 17.49
C GLY A 124 -16.04 6.90 17.70
N THR A 125 -16.07 7.68 18.79
CA THR A 125 -14.99 8.64 19.15
C THR A 125 -14.19 8.22 20.39
N SER A 126 -14.39 7.00 20.88
CA SER A 126 -13.47 6.39 21.87
C SER A 126 -12.28 5.81 21.12
N TYR A 127 -11.30 6.65 20.86
CA TYR A 127 -10.10 6.30 20.09
C TYR A 127 -9.21 5.30 20.86
N PRO A 128 -8.45 4.47 20.14
CA PRO A 128 -7.55 3.49 20.75
C PRO A 128 -6.35 4.13 21.44
N ALA A 129 -5.45 3.31 21.99
CA ALA A 129 -4.23 3.81 22.61
C ALA A 129 -3.36 4.55 21.59
N THR A 130 -2.75 5.67 22.00
CA THR A 130 -1.79 6.38 21.15
C THR A 130 -0.54 5.57 20.94
N ASN A 131 -0.07 5.54 19.69
CA ASN A 131 1.22 4.99 19.32
C ASN A 131 1.92 5.97 18.38
N ALA A 132 3.05 6.52 18.81
CA ALA A 132 3.74 7.58 18.05
C ALA A 132 4.25 7.10 16.68
N GLY A 133 4.63 5.83 16.52
CA GLY A 133 5.06 5.31 15.23
C GLY A 133 3.92 5.23 14.21
N TRP A 134 2.73 4.86 14.67
CA TRP A 134 1.52 4.88 13.83
C TRP A 134 0.95 6.28 13.65
N ALA A 135 1.14 7.19 14.62
CA ALA A 135 0.75 8.59 14.45
C ALA A 135 1.52 9.24 13.28
N THR A 136 2.82 8.95 13.16
CA THR A 136 3.62 9.36 12.00
C THR A 136 3.08 8.79 10.68
N GLU A 137 2.66 7.52 10.64
CA GLU A 137 2.05 6.92 9.45
C GLU A 137 0.73 7.60 9.08
N ILE A 138 -0.14 7.79 10.07
CA ILE A 138 -1.43 8.46 9.89
C ILE A 138 -1.22 9.87 9.33
N SER A 139 -0.29 10.64 9.89
CA SER A 139 0.05 11.98 9.39
C SER A 139 0.54 11.96 7.94
N LEU A 140 1.41 11.00 7.58
CA LEU A 140 1.88 10.79 6.21
C LEU A 140 0.70 10.53 5.25
N ASP A 141 -0.19 9.62 5.61
CA ASP A 141 -1.35 9.25 4.80
C ASP A 141 -2.32 10.42 4.60
N LEU A 142 -2.64 11.15 5.66
CA LEU A 142 -3.51 12.34 5.62
C LEU A 142 -2.92 13.47 4.77
N ASP A 143 -1.61 13.70 4.87
CA ASP A 143 -0.90 14.70 4.09
C ASP A 143 -0.88 14.32 2.60
N MET A 144 -0.70 13.04 2.27
CA MET A 144 -0.74 12.58 0.87
C MET A 144 -2.13 12.69 0.26
N VAL A 145 -3.20 12.38 1.00
CA VAL A 145 -4.56 12.64 0.52
C VAL A 145 -4.78 14.14 0.29
N SER A 146 -4.32 14.98 1.21
CA SER A 146 -4.40 16.44 1.05
C SER A 146 -3.63 16.94 -0.18
N ALA A 147 -2.45 16.38 -0.42
CA ALA A 147 -1.60 16.76 -1.53
C ALA A 147 -2.22 16.41 -2.90
N ILE A 148 -2.86 15.25 -2.99
CA ILE A 148 -3.38 14.74 -4.26
C ILE A 148 -4.81 15.17 -4.51
N CYS A 149 -5.70 15.04 -3.52
CA CYS A 149 -7.11 15.39 -3.64
C CYS A 149 -7.52 16.47 -2.62
N PRO A 150 -7.11 17.74 -2.82
CA PRO A 150 -7.36 18.80 -1.85
C PRO A 150 -8.85 19.15 -1.65
N LYS A 151 -9.73 18.69 -2.56
CA LYS A 151 -11.19 18.86 -2.49
C LYS A 151 -11.95 17.63 -1.97
N CYS A 152 -11.27 16.51 -1.74
CA CYS A 152 -11.87 15.33 -1.13
C CYS A 152 -12.16 15.61 0.35
N HIS A 153 -13.18 14.93 0.89
CA HIS A 153 -13.30 14.69 2.31
C HIS A 153 -12.32 13.59 2.73
N ILE A 154 -11.84 13.67 3.97
CA ILE A 154 -10.88 12.72 4.53
C ILE A 154 -11.52 12.06 5.74
N LEU A 155 -11.58 10.73 5.70
CA LEU A 155 -12.06 9.89 6.80
C LEU A 155 -10.89 9.12 7.40
N LEU A 156 -10.50 9.42 8.63
CA LEU A 156 -9.54 8.59 9.38
C LEU A 156 -10.31 7.56 10.22
N VAL A 157 -10.02 6.27 10.01
CA VAL A 157 -10.57 5.16 10.80
C VAL A 157 -9.44 4.45 11.54
N GLU A 158 -9.43 4.60 12.87
CA GLU A 158 -8.38 4.05 13.73
C GLU A 158 -8.75 2.68 14.30
N ALA A 159 -7.96 1.67 13.95
CA ALA A 159 -8.04 0.32 14.47
C ALA A 159 -7.41 0.20 15.86
N THR A 160 -7.96 -0.69 16.69
CA THR A 160 -7.54 -0.87 18.09
C THR A 160 -6.11 -1.37 18.21
N THR A 161 -5.70 -2.25 17.29
CA THR A 161 -4.33 -2.77 17.17
C THR A 161 -4.02 -3.00 15.70
N ALA A 162 -2.75 -3.28 15.40
CA ALA A 162 -2.28 -3.61 14.06
C ALA A 162 -2.63 -5.05 13.59
N SER A 163 -3.45 -5.80 14.33
CA SER A 163 -3.91 -7.12 13.84
C SER A 163 -4.80 -6.97 12.61
N TYR A 164 -4.72 -7.91 11.66
CA TYR A 164 -5.61 -7.90 10.49
C TYR A 164 -7.11 -7.94 10.83
N ALA A 165 -7.49 -8.49 11.99
CA ALA A 165 -8.88 -8.47 12.44
C ALA A 165 -9.36 -7.05 12.77
N ASN A 166 -8.53 -6.26 13.46
CA ASN A 166 -8.88 -4.88 13.83
C ASN A 166 -8.76 -3.93 12.63
N LEU A 167 -7.70 -4.06 11.83
CA LEU A 167 -7.55 -3.29 10.58
C LEU A 167 -8.67 -3.63 9.59
N GLY A 168 -9.00 -4.91 9.43
CA GLY A 168 -10.11 -5.35 8.58
C GLY A 168 -11.48 -4.85 9.06
N ALA A 169 -11.71 -4.78 10.37
CA ALA A 169 -12.91 -4.14 10.92
C ALA A 169 -12.96 -2.64 10.59
N ALA A 170 -11.82 -1.94 10.66
CA ALA A 170 -11.73 -0.54 10.27
C ALA A 170 -11.96 -0.32 8.76
N VAL A 171 -11.48 -1.22 7.88
CA VAL A 171 -11.82 -1.20 6.44
C VAL A 171 -13.33 -1.35 6.22
N ASN A 172 -13.97 -2.28 6.91
CA ASN A 172 -15.42 -2.46 6.83
C ASN A 172 -16.17 -1.21 7.32
N GLU A 173 -15.69 -0.57 8.38
CA GLU A 173 -16.28 0.68 8.89
C GLU A 173 -16.10 1.84 7.90
N ALA A 174 -14.91 1.99 7.30
CA ALA A 174 -14.68 2.98 6.24
C ALA A 174 -15.65 2.80 5.07
N ALA A 175 -15.90 1.54 4.65
CA ALA A 175 -16.88 1.22 3.63
C ALA A 175 -18.32 1.54 4.07
N ALA A 176 -18.70 1.19 5.30
CA ALA A 176 -20.01 1.49 5.88
C ALA A 176 -20.27 3.00 6.01
N LEU A 177 -19.21 3.78 6.20
CA LEU A 177 -19.25 5.25 6.22
C LEU A 177 -19.12 5.90 4.83
N HIS A 178 -19.28 5.11 3.76
CA HIS A 178 -19.38 5.57 2.37
C HIS A 178 -18.11 6.24 1.83
N ALA A 179 -16.94 5.71 2.19
CA ALA A 179 -15.71 6.04 1.48
C ALA A 179 -15.81 5.69 -0.01
N ASN A 180 -15.26 6.54 -0.89
CA ASN A 180 -15.13 6.25 -2.32
C ASN A 180 -13.82 5.51 -2.62
N ALA A 181 -12.78 5.81 -1.84
CA ALA A 181 -11.52 5.10 -1.86
C ALA A 181 -11.03 4.86 -0.42
N ILE A 182 -10.34 3.74 -0.18
CA ILE A 182 -9.74 3.37 1.11
C ILE A 182 -8.26 3.06 0.89
N SER A 183 -7.38 3.82 1.55
CA SER A 183 -5.93 3.54 1.59
C SER A 183 -5.57 2.71 2.82
N ASN A 184 -4.68 1.74 2.61
CA ASN A 184 -4.11 0.89 3.66
C ASN A 184 -2.59 0.89 3.53
N SER A 185 -1.89 1.68 4.35
CA SER A 185 -0.43 1.80 4.29
C SER A 185 0.29 0.81 5.21
N TYR A 186 -0.26 -0.41 5.30
CA TYR A 186 0.26 -1.47 6.16
C TYR A 186 0.35 -2.80 5.41
N GLY A 187 1.21 -3.69 5.90
CA GLY A 187 1.28 -5.05 5.40
C GLY A 187 1.99 -6.02 6.33
N GLY A 188 1.91 -7.29 5.99
CA GLY A 188 2.57 -8.37 6.71
C GLY A 188 2.55 -9.67 5.91
N GLY A 189 2.71 -10.80 6.58
CA GLY A 189 2.71 -12.11 5.91
C GLY A 189 1.47 -12.31 5.02
N ASP A 190 1.66 -12.99 3.88
CA ASP A 190 0.59 -13.27 2.91
C ASP A 190 -0.56 -14.06 3.59
N VAL A 191 -1.80 -13.64 3.34
CA VAL A 191 -3.02 -14.23 3.91
C VAL A 191 -4.03 -14.45 2.77
N SER A 192 -4.81 -15.53 2.86
CA SER A 192 -5.85 -15.78 1.86
C SER A 192 -7.06 -14.87 2.07
N ASP A 193 -7.68 -14.40 0.99
CA ASP A 193 -8.93 -13.62 1.03
C ASP A 193 -10.04 -14.32 1.82
N ALA A 194 -10.07 -15.66 1.80
CA ALA A 194 -11.02 -16.45 2.58
C ALA A 194 -10.77 -16.39 4.10
N SER A 195 -9.52 -16.19 4.52
CA SER A 195 -9.13 -16.06 5.93
C SER A 195 -9.23 -14.63 6.46
N ALA A 196 -9.21 -13.63 5.57
CA ALA A 196 -9.31 -12.21 5.91
C ALA A 196 -10.28 -11.47 4.95
N PRO A 197 -11.61 -11.73 5.03
CA PRO A 197 -12.60 -11.31 4.05
C PRO A 197 -13.07 -9.85 4.24
N TYR A 198 -12.13 -8.92 4.41
CA TYR A 198 -12.43 -7.52 4.78
C TYR A 198 -12.36 -6.53 3.62
N TYR A 199 -11.75 -6.92 2.50
CA TYR A 199 -11.38 -6.00 1.42
C TYR A 199 -12.28 -6.09 0.18
N ASN A 200 -13.31 -6.94 0.19
CA ASN A 200 -14.26 -7.05 -0.92
C ASN A 200 -15.43 -6.08 -0.73
N HIS A 201 -15.24 -4.84 -1.16
CA HIS A 201 -16.28 -3.80 -1.17
C HIS A 201 -16.51 -3.26 -2.59
N PRO A 202 -17.40 -3.89 -3.38
CA PRO A 202 -17.70 -3.44 -4.73
C PRO A 202 -18.14 -1.97 -4.76
N GLY A 203 -17.56 -1.20 -5.68
CA GLY A 203 -17.83 0.22 -5.86
C GLY A 203 -16.99 1.15 -4.99
N ILE A 204 -16.06 0.61 -4.20
CA ILE A 204 -15.05 1.34 -3.45
C ILE A 204 -13.67 0.93 -3.98
N ALA A 205 -12.83 1.90 -4.30
CA ALA A 205 -11.44 1.61 -4.65
C ALA A 205 -10.64 1.33 -3.37
N ILE A 206 -9.96 0.19 -3.30
CA ILE A 206 -9.16 -0.15 -2.11
C ILE A 206 -7.72 -0.34 -2.55
N THR A 207 -6.81 0.41 -1.93
CA THR A 207 -5.38 0.36 -2.22
C THR A 207 -4.62 -0.15 -1.01
N ALA A 208 -3.48 -0.80 -1.26
CA ALA A 208 -2.53 -1.12 -0.20
C ALA A 208 -1.09 -1.00 -0.69
N SER A 209 -0.21 -0.59 0.23
CA SER A 209 1.23 -0.56 0.01
C SER A 209 1.75 -1.98 -0.26
N SER A 210 2.58 -2.17 -1.29
CA SER A 210 3.13 -3.50 -1.64
C SER A 210 4.31 -3.92 -0.77
N GLY A 211 4.86 -3.00 0.03
CA GLY A 211 5.93 -3.27 0.98
C GLY A 211 7.23 -2.55 0.62
N ASP A 212 8.14 -2.55 1.59
CA ASP A 212 9.31 -1.67 1.60
C ASP A 212 10.64 -2.42 1.75
N SER A 213 10.60 -3.74 1.57
CA SER A 213 11.74 -4.66 1.77
C SER A 213 12.21 -5.35 0.48
N GLY A 214 11.85 -4.80 -0.69
CA GLY A 214 12.16 -5.36 -1.99
C GLY A 214 11.33 -6.61 -2.30
N TYR A 215 11.89 -7.55 -3.08
CA TYR A 215 11.16 -8.74 -3.53
C TYR A 215 10.56 -9.56 -2.37
N GLY A 216 9.23 -9.67 -2.37
CA GLY A 216 8.40 -10.18 -1.28
C GLY A 216 6.94 -9.81 -1.52
N VAL A 217 6.03 -10.57 -0.93
CA VAL A 217 4.58 -10.40 -1.08
C VAL A 217 3.99 -10.14 0.28
N GLN A 218 3.04 -9.22 0.37
CA GLN A 218 2.37 -8.93 1.64
C GLN A 218 0.86 -8.78 1.48
N PHE A 219 0.12 -9.21 2.49
CA PHE A 219 -1.30 -8.92 2.57
C PHE A 219 -1.49 -7.57 3.30
N PRO A 220 -2.46 -6.70 2.91
CA PRO A 220 -3.54 -6.93 1.96
C PRO A 220 -3.23 -6.61 0.49
N ALA A 221 -2.04 -6.12 0.14
CA ALA A 221 -1.68 -5.89 -1.26
C ALA A 221 -1.87 -7.15 -2.13
N SER A 222 -1.63 -8.33 -1.55
CA SER A 222 -1.79 -9.63 -2.22
C SER A 222 -3.24 -10.04 -2.48
N SER A 223 -4.22 -9.33 -1.91
CA SER A 223 -5.65 -9.61 -2.07
C SER A 223 -6.11 -9.44 -3.52
N HIS A 224 -7.08 -10.25 -3.95
CA HIS A 224 -7.73 -10.08 -5.24
C HIS A 224 -8.49 -8.74 -5.35
N TYR A 225 -8.98 -8.22 -4.23
CA TYR A 225 -9.89 -7.07 -4.20
C TYR A 225 -9.18 -5.73 -4.00
N VAL A 226 -7.85 -5.74 -3.86
CA VAL A 226 -7.03 -4.58 -3.53
C VAL A 226 -6.08 -4.25 -4.67
N THR A 227 -6.00 -2.97 -5.04
CA THR A 227 -4.95 -2.46 -5.93
C THR A 227 -3.64 -2.43 -5.13
N ALA A 228 -2.69 -3.31 -5.46
CA ALA A 228 -1.35 -3.26 -4.87
C ALA A 228 -0.56 -2.11 -5.47
N VAL A 229 -0.01 -1.28 -4.59
CA VAL A 229 0.71 -0.07 -4.97
C VAL A 229 2.19 -0.23 -4.64
N GLY A 230 2.98 -0.40 -5.70
CA GLY A 230 4.44 -0.41 -5.65
C GLY A 230 5.05 0.99 -5.57
N GLY A 231 6.36 1.07 -5.80
CA GLY A 231 7.14 2.25 -5.47
C GLY A 231 8.19 2.64 -6.51
N THR A 232 8.29 3.94 -6.77
CA THR A 232 9.28 4.52 -7.69
C THR A 232 10.24 5.47 -6.99
N HIS A 233 11.42 5.63 -7.61
CA HIS A 233 12.34 6.72 -7.37
C HIS A 233 12.02 7.83 -8.38
N LEU A 234 11.39 8.92 -7.92
CA LEU A 234 10.91 10.03 -8.76
C LEU A 234 11.93 11.16 -8.76
N THR A 235 12.30 11.66 -9.93
CA THR A 235 13.23 12.79 -10.07
C THR A 235 12.77 13.77 -11.14
N THR A 236 13.19 15.03 -11.02
CA THR A 236 12.99 16.02 -12.09
C THR A 236 13.86 15.67 -13.30
N ALA A 237 13.35 15.89 -14.50
CA ALA A 237 14.07 15.59 -15.74
C ALA A 237 13.84 16.66 -16.82
N ALA A 238 14.83 16.84 -17.70
CA ALA A 238 14.73 17.73 -18.86
C ALA A 238 13.99 17.03 -20.03
N ASN A 239 12.70 16.76 -19.84
CA ASN A 239 11.81 16.16 -20.85
C ASN A 239 10.44 16.86 -20.83
N SER A 240 9.52 16.45 -21.72
CA SER A 240 8.18 17.09 -21.81
C SER A 240 7.30 16.89 -20.58
N ARG A 241 7.51 15.82 -19.80
CA ARG A 241 6.84 15.59 -18.51
C ARG A 241 7.45 16.47 -17.41
N GLY A 242 8.74 16.79 -17.50
CA GLY A 242 9.53 17.42 -16.44
C GLY A 242 10.01 16.44 -15.36
N TRP A 243 9.73 15.14 -15.53
CA TRP A 243 9.93 14.10 -14.52
C TRP A 243 10.39 12.79 -15.14
N SER A 244 11.11 11.98 -14.36
CA SER A 244 11.52 10.62 -14.69
C SER A 244 11.41 9.72 -13.46
N GLU A 245 11.18 8.43 -13.69
CA GLU A 245 11.05 7.44 -12.62
C GLU A 245 11.87 6.18 -12.94
N THR A 246 12.48 5.61 -11.89
CA THR A 246 13.02 4.24 -11.90
C THR A 246 12.38 3.43 -10.79
N VAL A 247 12.57 2.12 -10.79
CA VAL A 247 12.19 1.28 -9.63
C VAL A 247 12.84 1.83 -8.36
N TRP A 248 12.07 1.96 -7.29
CA TRP A 248 12.64 2.11 -5.96
C TRP A 248 13.10 0.75 -5.45
N SER A 249 14.35 0.63 -4.98
CA SER A 249 14.91 -0.66 -4.59
C SER A 249 14.18 -1.34 -3.42
N GLY A 250 13.42 -0.56 -2.62
CA GLY A 250 12.60 -1.07 -1.53
C GLY A 250 11.21 -1.55 -1.96
N ALA A 251 10.73 -1.22 -3.16
CA ALA A 251 9.36 -1.51 -3.58
C ALA A 251 9.05 -3.01 -3.51
N GLY A 252 7.96 -3.39 -2.84
CA GLY A 252 7.53 -4.77 -2.71
C GLY A 252 6.95 -5.34 -4.01
N SER A 253 7.26 -6.59 -4.31
CA SER A 253 6.70 -7.31 -5.47
C SER A 253 6.93 -8.81 -5.39
N GLY A 254 6.04 -9.58 -6.01
CA GLY A 254 6.17 -11.04 -6.08
C GLY A 254 4.88 -11.75 -6.44
N CYS A 255 4.81 -13.05 -6.16
CA CYS A 255 3.64 -13.88 -6.43
C CYS A 255 3.01 -14.39 -5.13
N SER A 256 1.76 -14.01 -4.85
CA SER A 256 0.98 -14.68 -3.81
C SER A 256 0.82 -16.15 -4.17
N THR A 257 0.92 -17.02 -3.16
CA THR A 257 0.60 -18.44 -3.31
C THR A 257 -0.83 -18.76 -2.86
N LEU A 258 -1.55 -17.76 -2.33
CA LEU A 258 -2.84 -17.90 -1.68
C LEU A 258 -3.96 -17.33 -2.55
N ASN A 259 -3.82 -16.08 -3.01
CA ASN A 259 -4.91 -15.31 -3.61
C ASN A 259 -5.02 -15.46 -5.12
N THR A 260 -6.23 -15.31 -5.63
CA THR A 260 -6.53 -15.47 -7.06
C THR A 260 -6.06 -14.24 -7.82
N ALA A 261 -5.38 -14.45 -8.96
CA ALA A 261 -4.96 -13.35 -9.82
C ALA A 261 -6.14 -12.52 -10.32
N LEU A 262 -5.88 -11.24 -10.59
CA LEU A 262 -6.75 -10.43 -11.42
C LEU A 262 -6.79 -11.01 -12.83
N THR A 263 -7.96 -11.06 -13.45
CA THR A 263 -8.10 -11.61 -14.82
C THR A 263 -7.29 -10.80 -15.83
N GLY A 264 -7.15 -9.49 -15.61
CA GLY A 264 -6.29 -8.60 -16.39
C GLY A 264 -4.83 -9.05 -16.44
N GLN A 265 -4.28 -9.57 -15.32
CA GLN A 265 -2.87 -10.00 -15.22
C GLN A 265 -2.50 -11.11 -16.22
N ALA A 266 -3.47 -11.91 -16.66
CA ALA A 266 -3.23 -12.99 -17.62
C ALA A 266 -2.65 -12.48 -18.96
N SER A 267 -2.92 -11.23 -19.32
CA SER A 267 -2.43 -10.63 -20.59
C SER A 267 -1.05 -9.98 -20.47
N PHE A 268 -0.46 -9.95 -19.26
CA PHE A 268 0.75 -9.18 -18.96
C PHE A 268 1.97 -10.05 -18.64
N ASN A 269 1.85 -11.37 -18.81
CA ASN A 269 2.94 -12.33 -18.60
C ASN A 269 3.67 -12.07 -17.27
N THR A 270 2.90 -12.04 -16.17
CA THR A 270 3.45 -11.75 -14.85
C THR A 270 4.42 -12.84 -14.38
N GLY A 271 4.23 -14.07 -14.86
CA GLY A 271 4.99 -15.24 -14.42
C GLY A 271 4.50 -15.83 -13.10
N CYS A 272 3.46 -15.25 -12.51
CA CYS A 272 2.78 -15.80 -11.34
C CYS A 272 1.63 -16.71 -11.75
N ALA A 273 1.48 -17.85 -11.07
CA ALA A 273 0.31 -18.73 -11.23
C ALA A 273 -0.96 -18.18 -10.52
N LYS A 274 -0.76 -17.19 -9.65
CA LYS A 274 -1.76 -16.56 -8.76
C LYS A 274 -1.51 -15.04 -8.76
N ARG A 275 -2.02 -14.29 -7.77
CA ARG A 275 -1.88 -12.82 -7.72
C ARG A 275 -0.42 -12.38 -7.79
N ALA A 276 -0.08 -11.52 -8.75
CA ALA A 276 1.24 -10.91 -8.90
C ALA A 276 1.25 -9.47 -8.39
N GLU A 277 2.07 -9.09 -7.41
CA GLU A 277 2.26 -7.68 -7.00
C GLU A 277 3.39 -7.02 -7.78
N ALA A 278 3.32 -5.72 -8.07
CA ALA A 278 2.26 -4.76 -7.82
C ALA A 278 1.31 -4.58 -9.03
N ASP A 279 0.23 -3.80 -8.89
CA ASP A 279 -0.67 -3.46 -10.01
C ASP A 279 -0.28 -2.13 -10.66
N VAL A 280 0.02 -1.12 -9.85
CA VAL A 280 0.45 0.23 -10.25
C VAL A 280 1.47 0.75 -9.23
N SER A 281 1.99 1.96 -9.40
CA SER A 281 2.93 2.57 -8.45
C SER A 281 2.83 4.09 -8.37
N ALA A 282 3.43 4.64 -7.33
CA ALA A 282 3.74 6.07 -7.24
C ALA A 282 5.10 6.24 -6.52
N VAL A 283 5.50 7.48 -6.25
CA VAL A 283 6.74 7.80 -5.56
C VAL A 283 6.77 7.12 -4.20
N ALA A 284 7.90 6.48 -3.91
CA ALA A 284 8.13 5.77 -2.66
C ALA A 284 9.57 5.93 -2.16
N ASP A 285 10.55 6.27 -3.00
CA ASP A 285 11.93 6.35 -2.52
C ASP A 285 12.12 7.49 -1.50
N PRO A 286 12.50 7.20 -0.23
CA PRO A 286 12.75 8.24 0.77
C PRO A 286 13.87 9.22 0.39
N ALA A 287 14.80 8.83 -0.50
CA ALA A 287 15.83 9.72 -1.04
C ALA A 287 15.24 10.84 -1.93
N THR A 288 14.06 10.60 -2.49
CA THR A 288 13.24 11.56 -3.25
C THR A 288 11.85 11.65 -2.62
N GLY A 289 11.82 11.67 -1.30
CA GLY A 289 10.60 11.51 -0.51
C GLY A 289 9.68 12.73 -0.53
N VAL A 290 8.56 12.60 0.17
CA VAL A 290 7.52 13.62 0.33
C VAL A 290 7.67 14.37 1.64
N ALA A 291 7.27 15.63 1.64
CA ALA A 291 7.16 16.42 2.87
C ALA A 291 5.94 15.95 3.68
N VAL A 292 6.12 15.72 4.98
CA VAL A 292 5.06 15.36 5.94
C VAL A 292 5.24 16.19 7.20
N TYR A 293 4.12 16.53 7.86
CA TYR A 293 4.14 17.17 9.16
C TYR A 293 3.49 16.28 10.23
N ASP A 294 4.22 15.95 11.29
CA ASP A 294 3.72 15.21 12.45
C ASP A 294 4.25 15.86 13.75
N SER A 295 3.35 16.34 14.61
CA SER A 295 3.75 16.94 15.89
C SER A 295 3.80 15.94 17.04
N THR A 296 3.32 14.71 16.85
CA THR A 296 3.45 13.62 17.82
C THR A 296 4.90 13.14 17.88
N PRO A 297 5.61 13.29 19.03
CA PRO A 297 7.03 12.97 19.06
C PRO A 297 7.32 11.48 18.90
N TYR A 298 8.11 11.12 17.89
CA TYR A 298 8.58 9.76 17.65
C TYR A 298 10.11 9.72 17.50
N ASN A 299 10.79 8.87 18.29
CA ASN A 299 12.25 8.75 18.31
C ASN A 299 13.00 10.09 18.41
N GLY A 300 12.45 11.03 19.20
CA GLY A 300 13.03 12.37 19.44
C GLY A 300 12.82 13.38 18.32
N ARG A 301 11.90 13.13 17.38
CA ARG A 301 11.58 13.99 16.23
C ARG A 301 10.10 14.37 16.24
N SER A 302 9.80 15.57 15.72
CA SER A 302 8.46 16.09 15.43
C SER A 302 8.59 17.31 14.50
N GLY A 303 7.48 17.77 13.92
CA GLY A 303 7.39 18.86 12.94
C GLY A 303 7.45 18.36 11.49
N TRP A 304 8.18 19.08 10.63
CA TRP A 304 8.39 18.68 9.23
C TRP A 304 9.47 17.61 9.07
N GLN A 305 9.18 16.56 8.30
CA GLN A 305 10.15 15.54 7.89
C GLN A 305 9.94 15.09 6.44
N VAL A 306 10.88 14.30 5.93
CA VAL A 306 10.81 13.65 4.62
C VAL A 306 10.61 12.15 4.82
N TYR A 307 9.57 11.62 4.18
CA TYR A 307 9.25 10.19 4.18
C TYR A 307 9.19 9.62 2.77
N GLY A 308 9.40 8.32 2.67
CA GLY A 308 9.06 7.48 1.53
C GLY A 308 8.36 6.22 2.03
N GLY A 309 8.53 5.12 1.31
CA GLY A 309 7.78 3.90 1.47
C GLY A 309 6.65 3.79 0.47
N THR A 310 6.23 2.57 0.16
CA THR A 310 4.98 2.33 -0.56
C THR A 310 3.76 2.77 0.26
N SER A 311 3.95 3.01 1.56
CA SER A 311 3.07 3.80 2.41
C SER A 311 2.76 5.19 1.85
N VAL A 312 3.70 5.87 1.20
CA VAL A 312 3.41 7.14 0.48
C VAL A 312 2.57 6.87 -0.76
N SER A 313 2.86 5.78 -1.47
CA SER A 313 2.24 5.50 -2.75
C SER A 313 0.76 5.10 -2.64
N SER A 314 0.38 4.32 -1.61
CA SER A 314 -1.00 3.88 -1.39
C SER A 314 -2.03 5.03 -1.32
N PRO A 315 -1.90 6.02 -0.41
CA PRO A 315 -2.84 7.13 -0.28
C PRO A 315 -2.80 8.06 -1.50
N ILE A 316 -1.67 8.15 -2.19
CA ILE A 316 -1.60 8.84 -3.49
C ILE A 316 -2.55 8.16 -4.47
N ILE A 317 -2.44 6.85 -4.68
CA ILE A 317 -3.28 6.12 -5.64
C ILE A 317 -4.76 6.10 -5.22
N ALA A 318 -5.07 5.92 -3.93
CA ALA A 318 -6.45 6.05 -3.43
C ALA A 318 -7.05 7.41 -3.79
N SER A 319 -6.25 8.47 -3.69
CA SER A 319 -6.65 9.82 -4.07
C SER A 319 -6.79 10.00 -5.58
N VAL A 320 -6.02 9.28 -6.42
CA VAL A 320 -6.20 9.29 -7.88
C VAL A 320 -7.53 8.63 -8.27
N PHE A 321 -7.91 7.52 -7.64
CA PHE A 321 -9.25 6.93 -7.78
C PHE A 321 -10.36 7.92 -7.39
N ALA A 322 -10.18 8.64 -6.28
CA ALA A 322 -11.14 9.66 -5.87
C ALA A 322 -11.19 10.84 -6.87
N LEU A 323 -10.07 11.28 -7.43
CA LEU A 323 -10.06 12.29 -8.49
C LEU A 323 -10.79 11.83 -9.76
N ALA A 324 -10.71 10.53 -10.09
CA ALA A 324 -11.46 9.93 -11.20
C ALA A 324 -12.98 9.92 -10.94
N GLY A 325 -13.38 9.64 -9.69
CA GLY A 325 -14.77 9.78 -9.22
C GLY A 325 -15.74 8.73 -9.79
N ASN A 326 -15.22 7.61 -10.29
CA ASN A 326 -15.94 6.54 -11.00
C ASN A 326 -15.84 5.18 -10.29
N ALA A 327 -15.29 5.10 -9.06
CA ALA A 327 -15.06 3.86 -8.31
C ALA A 327 -16.28 2.91 -8.29
N ALA A 328 -17.49 3.47 -8.17
CA ALA A 328 -18.76 2.74 -8.21
C ALA A 328 -19.02 1.94 -9.50
N SER A 329 -18.33 2.26 -10.59
CA SER A 329 -18.52 1.69 -11.92
C SER A 329 -17.38 0.79 -12.40
N ILE A 330 -16.34 0.63 -11.58
CA ILE A 330 -15.13 -0.11 -11.95
C ILE A 330 -14.82 -1.22 -10.95
N ASN A 331 -13.82 -2.04 -11.27
CA ASN A 331 -13.27 -3.05 -10.38
C ASN A 331 -11.75 -3.07 -10.51
N ASN A 332 -11.09 -3.91 -9.71
CA ASN A 332 -9.64 -3.96 -9.61
C ASN A 332 -8.91 -4.36 -10.92
N ASN A 333 -9.62 -4.84 -11.96
CA ASN A 333 -9.06 -5.08 -13.30
C ASN A 333 -9.02 -3.82 -14.18
N TYR A 334 -9.65 -2.72 -13.78
CA TYR A 334 -9.78 -1.53 -14.61
C TYR A 334 -8.44 -0.95 -15.08
N PRO A 335 -7.39 -0.85 -14.22
CA PRO A 335 -6.06 -0.43 -14.67
C PRO A 335 -5.50 -1.26 -15.84
N TYR A 336 -5.69 -2.58 -15.80
CA TYR A 336 -5.18 -3.50 -16.82
C TYR A 336 -5.86 -3.35 -18.18
N ALA A 337 -7.08 -2.81 -18.22
CA ALA A 337 -7.77 -2.46 -19.48
C ALA A 337 -7.34 -1.08 -20.03
N HIS A 338 -6.61 -0.29 -19.26
CA HIS A 338 -6.25 1.10 -19.56
C HIS A 338 -4.74 1.34 -19.42
N SER A 339 -3.90 0.37 -19.77
CA SER A 339 -2.44 0.41 -19.59
C SER A 339 -1.73 1.60 -20.27
N THR A 340 -2.38 2.27 -21.23
CA THR A 340 -1.84 3.50 -21.87
C THR A 340 -2.00 4.75 -21.01
N SER A 341 -2.73 4.67 -19.90
CA SER A 341 -2.95 5.76 -18.94
C SER A 341 -1.86 5.84 -17.86
N PHE A 342 -0.74 5.16 -18.06
CA PHE A 342 0.38 5.12 -17.11
C PHE A 342 1.69 5.57 -17.75
N PHE A 343 2.57 6.16 -16.94
CA PHE A 343 3.97 6.30 -17.28
C PHE A 343 4.68 4.98 -16.95
N ASP A 344 5.06 4.26 -17.98
CA ASP A 344 5.78 3.00 -17.88
C ASP A 344 7.19 3.21 -17.30
N VAL A 345 7.54 2.47 -16.25
CA VAL A 345 8.85 2.57 -15.57
C VAL A 345 9.73 1.43 -16.06
N THR A 346 10.65 1.73 -16.97
CA THR A 346 11.35 0.67 -17.72
C THR A 346 12.78 0.40 -17.26
N SER A 347 13.17 0.88 -16.07
CA SER A 347 14.54 0.67 -15.55
C SER A 347 14.62 0.65 -14.02
N GLY A 348 15.63 -0.05 -13.50
CA GLY A 348 15.85 -0.28 -12.07
C GLY A 348 15.45 -1.70 -11.62
N SER A 349 15.72 -2.01 -10.36
CA SER A 349 15.30 -3.27 -9.73
C SER A 349 15.12 -3.13 -8.22
N ASN A 350 14.30 -4.01 -7.64
CA ASN A 350 14.13 -4.16 -6.17
C ASN A 350 14.87 -5.38 -5.61
N GLY A 351 15.81 -5.93 -6.37
CA GLY A 351 16.57 -7.12 -6.00
C GLY A 351 16.91 -8.01 -7.19
N SER A 352 16.98 -9.31 -6.93
CA SER A 352 17.21 -10.37 -7.93
C SER A 352 16.30 -11.55 -7.63
N CYS A 353 15.64 -12.09 -8.66
CA CYS A 353 14.57 -13.07 -8.52
C CYS A 353 14.36 -13.85 -9.83
N SER A 354 13.55 -14.90 -9.77
CA SER A 354 13.11 -15.64 -10.95
C SER A 354 11.59 -15.88 -10.86
N PRO A 355 10.81 -15.54 -11.90
CA PRO A 355 11.21 -14.87 -13.14
C PRO A 355 11.66 -13.41 -12.92
N SER A 356 12.63 -12.94 -13.72
CA SER A 356 13.31 -11.65 -13.52
C SER A 356 12.38 -10.43 -13.54
N GLN A 357 11.29 -10.50 -14.31
CA GLN A 357 10.28 -9.45 -14.42
C GLN A 357 9.56 -9.15 -13.10
N LEU A 358 9.67 -10.00 -12.08
CA LEU A 358 9.11 -9.72 -10.77
C LEU A 358 9.98 -8.78 -9.94
N CYS A 359 11.23 -8.54 -10.32
CA CYS A 359 12.14 -7.69 -9.57
C CYS A 359 12.88 -6.67 -10.42
N HIS A 360 12.87 -6.81 -11.75
CA HIS A 360 13.46 -5.87 -12.68
C HIS A 360 12.38 -5.20 -13.52
N ALA A 361 12.50 -3.89 -13.67
CA ALA A 361 11.65 -3.14 -14.57
C ALA A 361 11.86 -3.55 -16.03
N ARG A 362 10.80 -3.45 -16.82
CA ARG A 362 10.82 -3.68 -18.27
C ARG A 362 9.76 -2.83 -18.96
N VAL A 363 9.61 -2.99 -20.27
CA VAL A 363 8.47 -2.38 -20.99
C VAL A 363 7.19 -3.14 -20.63
N GLY A 364 6.14 -2.39 -20.29
CA GLY A 364 4.87 -2.92 -19.83
C GLY A 364 4.93 -3.38 -18.38
N TRP A 365 4.10 -4.37 -18.01
CA TRP A 365 4.03 -4.78 -16.61
C TRP A 365 5.33 -5.40 -16.10
N ASP A 366 5.79 -4.95 -14.93
CA ASP A 366 6.77 -5.60 -14.08
C ASP A 366 6.32 -5.63 -12.61
N GLY A 367 6.99 -6.45 -11.80
CA GLY A 367 6.66 -6.62 -10.40
C GLY A 367 6.79 -5.32 -9.60
N PRO A 368 7.97 -4.67 -9.56
CA PRO A 368 8.17 -3.54 -8.66
C PRO A 368 7.28 -2.33 -8.95
N THR A 369 6.88 -2.12 -10.21
CA THR A 369 6.12 -0.94 -10.62
C THR A 369 4.74 -1.20 -11.22
N GLY A 370 4.37 -2.47 -11.40
CA GLY A 370 3.10 -2.84 -12.01
C GLY A 370 2.99 -2.31 -13.43
N LEU A 371 1.88 -1.64 -13.74
CA LEU A 371 1.65 -0.96 -15.02
C LEU A 371 2.37 0.40 -15.11
N GLY A 372 3.06 0.84 -14.05
CA GLY A 372 3.70 2.14 -13.94
C GLY A 372 2.92 3.12 -13.07
N THR A 373 3.15 4.41 -13.27
CA THR A 373 2.59 5.49 -12.43
C THR A 373 1.53 6.31 -13.16
N PRO A 374 0.64 7.05 -12.45
CA PRO A 374 -0.47 7.74 -13.10
C PRO A 374 -0.02 8.75 -14.17
N ASN A 375 -0.59 8.66 -15.36
CA ASN A 375 -0.54 9.70 -16.41
C ASN A 375 -1.92 10.33 -16.54
N GLY A 376 -2.31 11.07 -15.49
CA GLY A 376 -3.68 11.50 -15.25
C GLY A 376 -4.51 10.40 -14.57
N VAL A 377 -5.84 10.55 -14.63
CA VAL A 377 -6.80 9.67 -13.93
C VAL A 377 -7.40 8.58 -14.82
N GLY A 378 -7.03 8.49 -16.10
CA GLY A 378 -7.71 7.63 -17.08
C GLY A 378 -7.57 6.12 -16.85
N GLY A 379 -6.62 5.69 -16.01
CA GLY A 379 -6.45 4.28 -15.61
C GLY A 379 -7.16 3.93 -14.30
N PHE A 380 -7.91 4.88 -13.74
CA PHE A 380 -8.49 4.82 -12.40
C PHE A 380 -9.99 5.07 -12.41
#